data_AF-A0A3C0TDL0-F1
#
_entry.id   AF-A0A3C0TDL0-F1
#
_cell.length_a   1.000
_cell.length_b   1.000
_cell.length_c   1.000
_cell.angle_alpha   90.00
_cell.angle_beta   90.00
_cell.angle_gamma   90.00
#
_symmetry.space_group_name_H-M   'P 1'
#
loop_
_entity.id
_entity.type
_entity.pdbx_description
1 polymer ?
#
loop_
_entity_poly.entity_id
_entity_poly.type
_entity_poly.pdbx_seq_one_letter_code
_entity_poly.pdbx_strand_id
1 'polypeptide(L)'
;PADLELYETFMYPPLRMPEKPEVMVSYWDMNDGTVTRFMEGRIMVKALCPDGIESWLVISVPVPNFHTCLEGNRWGWPKYVCDEMTVERDHSECIYEGKPSLTMDFTSHDFDEATIKQLEERGTEGGNTVSFHMSIHSAGLPTLMRQGSGPRSKNEDGTYYAEWEAGMVKIWGRPEDKWSRLLPENCEVPGVWMRRIRTGANVGGGMRKLGAG
;
A
#
# COMPACT_ATOMS: atom_id res chain seq x y z
N PRO A 1 7.27 -6.24 -12.00
CA PRO A 1 5.95 -6.92 -12.15
C PRO A 1 6.09 -8.07 -13.16
N ALA A 2 5.41 -9.20 -12.93
CA ALA A 2 5.41 -10.32 -13.86
C ALA A 2 4.52 -10.09 -15.10
N ASP A 3 3.49 -9.25 -14.96
CA ASP A 3 2.52 -8.95 -16.01
C ASP A 3 2.42 -7.44 -16.24
N LEU A 4 3.11 -6.94 -17.28
CA LEU A 4 3.13 -5.52 -17.63
C LEU A 4 1.84 -5.07 -18.33
N GLU A 5 1.18 -5.96 -19.09
CA GLU A 5 -0.09 -5.64 -19.74
C GLU A 5 -1.17 -5.38 -18.69
N LEU A 6 -1.26 -6.26 -17.68
CA LEU A 6 -2.14 -6.03 -16.54
C LEU A 6 -1.78 -4.74 -15.79
N TYR A 7 -0.49 -4.50 -15.55
CA TYR A 7 -0.03 -3.28 -14.88
C TYR A 7 -0.53 -2.01 -15.58
N GLU A 8 -0.43 -1.97 -16.91
CA GLU A 8 -0.85 -0.83 -17.72
C GLU A 8 -2.36 -0.55 -17.61
N THR A 9 -3.19 -1.59 -17.39
CA THR A 9 -4.64 -1.41 -17.21
C THR A 9 -5.03 -0.56 -16.00
N PHE A 10 -4.13 -0.37 -15.03
CA PHE A 10 -4.35 0.49 -13.87
C PHE A 10 -4.00 1.97 -14.13
N MET A 11 -3.33 2.28 -15.24
CA MET A 11 -2.89 3.63 -15.59
C MET A 11 -4.02 4.44 -16.24
N TYR A 12 -5.13 4.60 -15.52
CA TYR A 12 -6.24 5.44 -15.97
C TYR A 12 -5.79 6.90 -16.11
N PRO A 13 -6.13 7.59 -17.21
CA PRO A 13 -5.83 9.01 -17.34
C PRO A 13 -6.30 9.79 -16.09
N PRO A 14 -5.47 10.69 -15.55
CA PRO A 14 -4.23 11.21 -16.13
C PRO A 14 -2.94 10.52 -15.64
N LEU A 15 -3.04 9.33 -15.03
CA LEU A 15 -1.87 8.56 -14.62
C LEU A 15 -1.12 8.01 -15.83
N ARG A 16 0.20 7.87 -15.68
CA ARG A 16 1.07 7.23 -16.67
C ARG A 16 1.92 6.16 -15.99
N MET A 17 2.31 5.15 -16.76
CA MET A 17 3.28 4.16 -16.30
C MET A 17 4.65 4.84 -16.08
N PRO A 18 5.34 4.60 -14.95
CA PRO A 18 6.71 5.09 -14.74
C PRO A 18 7.71 4.32 -15.62
N GLU A 19 8.91 4.86 -15.78
CA GLU A 19 9.99 4.17 -16.53
C GLU A 19 10.37 2.82 -15.91
N LYS A 20 10.24 2.72 -14.57
CA LYS A 20 10.48 1.51 -13.80
C LYS A 20 9.19 1.11 -13.07
N PRO A 21 8.37 0.22 -13.67
CA PRO A 21 7.16 -0.30 -13.05
C PRO A 21 7.48 -1.06 -11.76
N GLU A 22 6.80 -0.72 -10.67
CA GLU A 22 7.01 -1.30 -9.35
C GLU A 22 5.66 -1.69 -8.73
N VAL A 23 5.65 -2.82 -8.03
CA VAL A 23 4.49 -3.33 -7.29
C VAL A 23 4.90 -3.39 -5.82
N MET A 24 4.02 -2.93 -4.95
CA MET A 24 4.21 -3.02 -3.51
C MET A 24 3.04 -3.77 -2.89
N VAL A 25 3.37 -4.69 -2.00
CA VAL A 25 2.42 -5.41 -1.17
C VAL A 25 2.82 -5.18 0.28
N SER A 26 1.86 -4.84 1.13
CA SER A 26 2.11 -4.57 2.55
C SER A 26 0.92 -4.94 3.41
N TYR A 27 1.17 -5.51 4.58
CA TYR A 27 0.20 -5.56 5.67
C TYR A 27 0.46 -4.47 6.70
N TRP A 28 -0.62 -3.94 7.25
CA TRP A 28 -0.63 -2.92 8.28
C TRP A 28 -1.52 -3.36 9.42
N ASP A 29 -1.00 -3.30 10.65
CA ASP A 29 -1.79 -3.35 11.88
C ASP A 29 -1.78 -1.96 12.51
N MET A 30 -2.85 -1.20 12.25
CA MET A 30 -2.98 0.17 12.74
C MET A 30 -3.69 0.15 14.08
N ASN A 31 -2.90 0.43 15.12
CA ASN A 31 -3.38 0.73 16.46
C ASN A 31 -2.95 2.15 16.81
N ASP A 32 -3.81 3.13 16.53
CA ASP A 32 -3.52 4.55 16.73
C ASP A 32 -3.91 5.06 18.13
N GLY A 33 -4.23 4.15 19.06
CA GLY A 33 -4.69 4.51 20.40
C GLY A 33 -6.12 5.08 20.44
N THR A 34 -6.83 5.12 19.30
CA THR A 34 -8.28 5.34 19.28
C THR A 34 -9.02 4.01 19.46
N VAL A 35 -10.36 4.07 19.48
CA VAL A 35 -11.22 2.89 19.73
C VAL A 35 -11.12 1.87 18.58
N THR A 36 -10.62 2.24 17.40
CA THR A 36 -10.67 1.40 16.20
C THR A 36 -9.27 0.98 15.77
N ARG A 37 -8.69 -0.02 16.45
CA ARG A 37 -7.60 -0.81 15.86
C ARG A 37 -8.12 -1.50 14.61
N PHE A 38 -7.42 -1.39 13.49
CA PHE A 38 -7.78 -2.12 12.29
C PHE A 38 -6.55 -2.58 11.51
N MET A 39 -6.70 -3.73 10.87
CA MET A 39 -5.70 -4.29 9.98
C MET A 39 -6.09 -4.05 8.53
N GLU A 40 -5.10 -3.98 7.65
CA GLU A 40 -5.34 -3.99 6.20
C GLU A 40 -4.15 -4.57 5.44
N GLY A 41 -4.46 -5.30 4.37
CA GLY A 41 -3.48 -5.59 3.31
C GLY A 41 -3.60 -4.53 2.23
N ARG A 42 -2.50 -4.15 1.59
CA ARG A 42 -2.52 -3.20 0.46
C ARG A 42 -1.74 -3.78 -0.70
N ILE A 43 -2.34 -3.71 -1.88
CA ILE A 43 -1.68 -3.98 -3.15
C ILE A 43 -1.66 -2.67 -3.94
N MET A 44 -0.47 -2.26 -4.34
CA MET A 44 -0.21 -0.97 -4.96
C MET A 44 0.69 -1.12 -6.18
N VAL A 45 0.49 -0.24 -7.15
CA VAL A 45 1.36 -0.08 -8.32
C VAL A 45 1.93 1.33 -8.36
N LYS A 46 3.17 1.48 -8.81
CA LYS A 46 3.77 2.81 -9.01
C LYS A 46 3.15 3.51 -10.23
N ALA A 47 2.75 4.77 -10.08
CA ALA A 47 2.19 5.56 -11.15
C ALA A 47 2.86 6.94 -11.20
N LEU A 48 3.12 7.44 -12.41
CA LEU A 48 3.54 8.82 -12.63
C LEU A 48 2.29 9.71 -12.67
N CYS A 49 2.18 10.62 -11.70
CA CYS A 49 1.06 11.54 -11.60
C CYS A 49 1.22 12.79 -12.49
N PRO A 50 0.15 13.59 -12.71
CA PRO A 50 0.19 14.80 -13.54
C PRO A 50 1.14 15.88 -13.03
N ASP A 51 1.40 15.90 -11.73
CA ASP A 51 2.37 16.79 -11.06
C ASP A 51 3.83 16.34 -11.29
N GLY A 52 4.06 15.28 -12.06
CA GLY A 52 5.39 14.73 -12.34
C GLY A 52 5.93 13.85 -11.22
N ILE A 53 5.15 13.60 -10.15
CA ILE A 53 5.60 12.82 -8.99
C ILE A 53 5.16 11.36 -9.13
N GLU A 54 6.12 10.44 -9.04
CA GLU A 54 5.82 9.01 -8.89
C GLU A 54 5.19 8.70 -7.54
N SER A 55 4.11 7.95 -7.56
CA SER A 55 3.22 7.73 -6.41
C SER A 55 2.69 6.31 -6.39
N TRP A 56 2.23 5.83 -5.24
CA TRP A 56 1.65 4.50 -5.11
C TRP A 56 0.13 4.55 -5.33
N LEU A 57 -0.32 4.07 -6.48
CA LEU A 57 -1.74 3.87 -6.75
C LEU A 57 -2.22 2.63 -6.00
N VAL A 58 -3.20 2.80 -5.12
CA VAL A 58 -3.82 1.71 -4.37
C VAL A 58 -4.84 0.99 -5.26
N ILE A 59 -4.64 -0.30 -5.51
CA ILE A 59 -5.48 -1.08 -6.45
C ILE A 59 -6.35 -2.14 -5.77
N SER A 60 -5.98 -2.59 -4.57
CA SER A 60 -6.80 -3.52 -3.78
C SER A 60 -6.42 -3.49 -2.30
N VAL A 61 -7.41 -3.56 -1.41
CA VAL A 61 -7.21 -3.46 0.04
C VAL A 61 -8.15 -4.39 0.81
N PRO A 62 -7.77 -5.65 1.13
CA PRO A 62 -8.54 -6.47 2.07
C PRO A 62 -8.55 -5.85 3.47
N VAL A 63 -9.70 -5.88 4.14
CA VAL A 63 -9.88 -5.44 5.55
C VAL A 63 -10.82 -6.37 6.31
N PRO A 64 -10.69 -6.48 7.65
CA PRO A 64 -11.43 -7.47 8.43
C PRO A 64 -12.87 -7.06 8.78
N ASN A 65 -13.30 -5.83 8.48
CA ASN A 65 -14.63 -5.38 8.88
C ASN A 65 -15.26 -4.36 7.92
N PHE A 66 -16.59 -4.31 7.96
CA PHE A 66 -17.39 -3.46 7.08
C PHE A 66 -17.19 -1.96 7.35
N HIS A 67 -16.96 -1.55 8.59
CA HIS A 67 -16.79 -0.14 8.94
C HIS A 67 -15.54 0.46 8.27
N THR A 68 -14.39 -0.18 8.44
CA THR A 68 -13.13 0.21 7.79
C THR A 68 -13.25 0.14 6.26
N CYS A 69 -13.95 -0.86 5.73
CA CYS A 69 -14.20 -1.00 4.30
C CYS A 69 -15.00 0.17 3.73
N LEU A 70 -16.12 0.52 4.39
CA LEU A 70 -17.00 1.61 3.99
C LEU A 70 -16.27 2.95 4.06
N GLU A 71 -15.52 3.20 5.14
CA GLU A 71 -14.73 4.41 5.30
C GLU A 71 -13.69 4.53 4.18
N GLY A 72 -12.88 3.49 3.96
CA GLY A 72 -11.86 3.50 2.92
C GLY A 72 -12.42 3.72 1.51
N ASN A 73 -13.53 3.06 1.17
CA ASN A 73 -14.19 3.26 -0.13
C ASN A 73 -14.72 4.68 -0.30
N ARG A 74 -15.23 5.32 0.76
CA ARG A 74 -15.59 6.75 0.72
C ARG A 74 -14.38 7.64 0.42
N TRP A 75 -13.18 7.17 0.77
CA TRP A 75 -11.90 7.82 0.48
C TRP A 75 -11.24 7.25 -0.78
N GLY A 76 -12.00 6.62 -1.67
CA GLY A 76 -11.51 6.13 -2.97
C GLY A 76 -10.58 4.91 -2.88
N TRP A 77 -10.40 4.31 -1.71
CA TRP A 77 -9.59 3.10 -1.58
C TRP A 77 -10.45 1.90 -1.94
N PRO A 78 -10.01 1.03 -2.86
CA PRO A 78 -10.75 -0.14 -3.31
C PRO A 78 -10.73 -1.25 -2.24
N LYS A 79 -11.35 -0.97 -1.09
CA LYS A 79 -11.40 -1.89 0.04
C LYS A 79 -12.48 -2.95 -0.16
N TYR A 80 -12.23 -4.16 0.31
CA TYR A 80 -13.24 -5.22 0.42
C TYR A 80 -13.11 -5.93 1.77
N VAL A 81 -14.21 -6.50 2.26
CA VAL A 81 -14.22 -7.22 3.54
C VAL A 81 -13.72 -8.64 3.29
N CYS A 82 -12.68 -9.06 4.02
CA CYS A 82 -12.24 -10.44 4.09
C CYS A 82 -12.87 -11.16 5.29
N ASP A 83 -12.92 -12.48 5.24
CA ASP A 83 -13.52 -13.31 6.29
C ASP A 83 -12.66 -13.23 7.56
N GLU A 84 -11.35 -13.37 7.37
CA GLU A 84 -10.35 -13.34 8.45
C GLU A 84 -9.10 -12.60 7.98
N MET A 85 -8.38 -12.01 8.92
CA MET A 85 -7.11 -11.33 8.67
C MET A 85 -6.19 -11.49 9.87
N THR A 86 -4.95 -11.87 9.59
CA THR A 86 -3.85 -11.99 10.55
C THR A 86 -2.72 -11.10 10.08
N VAL A 87 -2.21 -10.25 10.96
CA VAL A 87 -1.03 -9.42 10.70
C VAL A 87 -0.04 -9.62 11.83
N GLU A 88 0.90 -10.54 11.62
CA GLU A 88 2.01 -10.79 12.53
C GLU A 88 3.34 -10.56 11.82
N ARG A 89 4.41 -10.54 12.61
CA ARG A 89 5.76 -10.27 12.10
C ARG A 89 6.19 -11.31 11.06
N ASP A 90 6.10 -12.59 11.41
CA ASP A 90 6.64 -13.67 10.60
C ASP A 90 5.64 -14.19 9.54
N HIS A 91 4.34 -14.01 9.79
CA HIS A 91 3.27 -14.42 8.90
C HIS A 91 2.09 -13.44 8.93
N SER A 92 1.62 -13.02 7.76
CA SER A 92 0.41 -12.23 7.61
C SER A 92 -0.45 -12.81 6.49
N GLU A 93 -1.76 -12.87 6.69
CA GLU A 93 -2.68 -13.43 5.70
C GLU A 93 -4.06 -12.77 5.73
N CYS A 94 -4.78 -12.88 4.62
CA CYS A 94 -6.22 -12.69 4.59
C CYS A 94 -6.92 -13.90 3.97
N ILE A 95 -8.03 -14.29 4.60
CA ILE A 95 -8.93 -15.33 4.12
C ILE A 95 -10.13 -14.65 3.47
N TYR A 96 -10.44 -15.00 2.23
CA TYR A 96 -11.60 -14.48 1.51
C TYR A 96 -12.31 -15.63 0.80
N GLU A 97 -13.62 -15.75 1.02
CA GLU A 97 -14.46 -16.87 0.60
C GLU A 97 -13.94 -18.22 1.13
N GLY A 98 -13.50 -18.23 2.38
CA GLY A 98 -12.99 -19.41 3.08
C GLY A 98 -11.64 -19.93 2.57
N LYS A 99 -10.91 -19.14 1.78
CA LYS A 99 -9.60 -19.52 1.21
C LYS A 99 -8.57 -18.39 1.40
N PRO A 100 -7.28 -18.72 1.54
CA PRO A 100 -6.22 -17.72 1.48
C PRO A 100 -6.32 -16.90 0.18
N SER A 101 -6.24 -15.57 0.29
CA SER A 101 -6.30 -14.64 -0.85
C SER A 101 -4.98 -13.87 -1.03
N LEU A 102 -4.38 -13.43 0.07
CA LEU A 102 -3.04 -12.85 0.11
C LEU A 102 -2.33 -13.43 1.34
N THR A 103 -1.08 -13.85 1.17
CA THR A 103 -0.19 -14.22 2.27
C THR A 103 1.17 -13.56 2.10
N MET A 104 1.80 -13.23 3.22
CA MET A 104 3.15 -12.70 3.32
C MET A 104 3.89 -13.40 4.46
N ASP A 105 4.98 -14.08 4.15
CA ASP A 105 5.89 -14.65 5.14
C ASP A 105 7.17 -13.80 5.18
N PHE A 106 7.62 -13.44 6.39
CA PHE A 106 8.85 -12.68 6.59
C PHE A 106 9.91 -13.59 7.23
N THR A 107 11.13 -13.52 6.70
CA THR A 107 12.29 -14.19 7.30
C THR A 107 13.43 -13.19 7.39
N SER A 108 13.89 -12.91 8.60
CA SER A 108 15.04 -12.04 8.87
C SER A 108 16.25 -12.44 8.02
N HIS A 109 16.92 -11.44 7.45
CA HIS A 109 18.09 -11.67 6.59
C HIS A 109 19.07 -10.51 6.70
N ASP A 110 20.35 -10.84 6.84
CA ASP A 110 21.42 -9.84 6.85
C ASP A 110 21.81 -9.48 5.40
N PHE A 111 21.50 -8.26 4.99
CA PHE A 111 21.87 -7.74 3.67
C PHE A 111 23.10 -6.83 3.72
N ASP A 112 23.69 -6.57 2.55
CA ASP A 112 24.71 -5.53 2.41
C ASP A 112 24.16 -4.12 2.66
N GLU A 113 25.06 -3.17 2.95
CA GLU A 113 24.69 -1.78 3.28
C GLU A 113 23.90 -1.09 2.16
N ALA A 114 24.17 -1.43 0.89
CA ALA A 114 23.49 -0.83 -0.24
C ALA A 114 22.01 -1.25 -0.30
N THR A 115 21.75 -2.53 -0.07
CA THR A 115 20.40 -3.11 0.00
C THR A 115 19.64 -2.57 1.20
N ILE A 116 20.28 -2.50 2.37
CA ILE A 116 19.69 -1.89 3.58
C ILE A 116 19.27 -0.45 3.28
N LYS A 117 20.16 0.37 2.72
CA LYS A 117 19.86 1.77 2.37
C LYS A 117 18.69 1.86 1.38
N GLN A 118 18.65 1.00 0.37
CA GLN A 118 17.53 0.95 -0.57
C GLN A 118 16.20 0.63 0.13
N LEU A 119 16.20 -0.33 1.06
CA LEU A 119 15.01 -0.68 1.85
C LEU A 119 14.57 0.46 2.78
N GLU A 120 15.51 1.18 3.37
CA GLU A 120 15.20 2.35 4.20
C GLU A 120 14.56 3.49 3.40
N GLU A 121 14.98 3.69 2.16
CA GLU A 121 14.50 4.75 1.28
C GLU A 121 13.21 4.37 0.53
N ARG A 122 13.06 3.08 0.16
CA ARG A 122 12.06 2.63 -0.82
C ARG A 122 11.25 1.41 -0.38
N GLY A 123 11.53 0.83 0.79
CA GLY A 123 10.84 -0.37 1.30
C GLY A 123 9.42 -0.11 1.82
N THR A 124 8.97 1.14 1.87
CA THR A 124 7.63 1.53 2.31
C THR A 124 7.01 2.52 1.34
N GLU A 125 5.69 2.71 1.38
CA GLU A 125 5.01 3.67 0.52
C GLU A 125 5.32 5.13 0.89
N GLY A 126 5.92 5.39 2.05
CA GLY A 126 6.36 6.71 2.50
C GLY A 126 5.22 7.72 2.68
N GLY A 127 3.98 7.25 2.84
CA GLY A 127 2.79 8.10 2.87
C GLY A 127 2.54 8.85 1.57
N ASN A 128 2.97 8.29 0.43
CA ASN A 128 2.82 8.85 -0.90
C ASN A 128 1.87 8.02 -1.77
N THR A 129 0.62 7.93 -1.34
CA THR A 129 -0.42 7.14 -2.03
C THR A 129 -1.37 8.03 -2.81
N VAL A 130 -1.92 7.49 -3.90
CA VAL A 130 -2.97 8.11 -4.70
C VAL A 130 -4.13 7.15 -4.90
N SER A 131 -5.33 7.71 -5.00
CA SER A 131 -6.58 6.98 -5.22
C SER A 131 -7.57 7.84 -6.01
N PHE A 132 -8.53 7.20 -6.68
CA PHE A 132 -9.61 7.89 -7.36
C PHE A 132 -10.82 7.99 -6.43
N HIS A 133 -11.24 9.22 -6.14
CA HIS A 133 -12.40 9.50 -5.30
C HIS A 133 -13.61 9.87 -6.15
N MET A 134 -14.77 9.30 -5.82
CA MET A 134 -16.04 9.77 -6.35
C MET A 134 -16.48 11.02 -5.57
N SER A 135 -16.58 12.16 -6.24
CA SER A 135 -17.09 13.38 -5.60
C SER A 135 -18.60 13.25 -5.39
N ILE A 136 -19.04 13.31 -4.13
CA ILE A 136 -20.47 13.36 -3.77
C ILE A 136 -21.12 14.73 -4.08
N HIS A 137 -20.31 15.75 -4.38
CA HIS A 137 -20.77 17.14 -4.56
C HIS A 137 -20.67 17.67 -6.00
N SER A 138 -19.97 16.97 -6.90
CA SER A 138 -19.85 17.37 -8.30
C SER A 138 -20.20 16.21 -9.20
N ALA A 139 -21.19 16.41 -10.06
CA ALA A 139 -21.66 15.41 -11.00
C ALA A 139 -20.50 14.91 -11.89
N GLY A 140 -20.11 13.65 -11.70
CA GLY A 140 -19.83 12.75 -12.83
C GLY A 140 -18.39 12.32 -13.10
N LEU A 141 -17.35 12.85 -12.44
CA LEU A 141 -15.97 12.43 -12.73
C LEU A 141 -15.19 12.02 -11.48
N PRO A 142 -14.59 10.81 -11.45
CA PRO A 142 -13.61 10.42 -10.45
C PRO A 142 -12.49 11.46 -10.38
N THR A 143 -12.12 11.86 -9.16
CA THR A 143 -11.04 12.82 -8.91
C THR A 143 -9.83 12.06 -8.37
N LEU A 144 -8.68 12.22 -9.03
CA LEU A 144 -7.42 11.71 -8.51
C LEU A 144 -7.00 12.55 -7.29
N MET A 145 -6.87 11.89 -6.15
CA MET A 145 -6.43 12.50 -4.89
C MET A 145 -5.10 11.89 -4.48
N ARG A 146 -4.24 12.72 -3.90
CA ARG A 146 -3.04 12.30 -3.19
C ARG A 146 -3.31 12.33 -1.70
N GLN A 147 -2.96 11.26 -1.01
CA GLN A 147 -2.89 11.24 0.45
C GLN A 147 -1.42 11.41 0.86
N GLY A 148 -1.16 12.43 1.69
CA GLY A 148 0.20 12.86 2.01
C GLY A 148 0.74 13.91 1.04
N SER A 149 1.98 14.35 1.26
CA SER A 149 2.56 15.48 0.50
C SER A 149 3.53 15.07 -0.62
N GLY A 150 3.74 13.77 -0.82
CA GLY A 150 4.81 13.23 -1.68
C GLY A 150 5.80 12.40 -0.87
N PRO A 151 6.93 11.99 -1.45
CA PRO A 151 8.02 11.35 -0.72
C PRO A 151 8.43 12.23 0.47
N ARG A 152 8.47 11.68 1.67
CA ARG A 152 8.94 12.36 2.88
C ARG A 152 10.17 11.65 3.40
N SER A 153 11.10 12.42 3.98
CA SER A 153 12.16 11.81 4.79
C SER A 153 11.59 11.31 6.12
N LYS A 154 12.22 10.27 6.71
CA LYS A 154 11.83 9.70 8.02
C LYS A 154 11.71 10.76 9.13
N ASN A 155 12.42 11.87 9.00
CA ASN A 155 12.46 12.95 10.00
C ASN A 155 11.31 13.97 9.86
N GLU A 156 10.60 14.00 8.74
CA GLU A 156 9.60 15.03 8.42
C GLU A 156 8.18 14.70 8.90
N ASP A 157 7.89 13.43 9.22
CA ASP A 157 6.53 12.98 9.52
C ASP A 157 6.24 12.77 11.01
N GLY A 158 7.20 13.11 11.89
CA GLY A 158 7.07 12.97 13.35
C GLY A 158 6.94 11.52 13.80
N THR A 159 7.52 10.60 13.04
CA THR A 159 7.45 9.16 13.28
C THR A 159 8.78 8.61 13.75
N TYR A 160 8.70 7.70 14.71
CA TYR A 160 9.83 6.88 15.11
C TYR A 160 9.55 5.40 14.82
N TYR A 161 10.51 4.70 14.24
CA TYR A 161 10.48 3.24 14.13
C TYR A 161 11.01 2.65 15.43
N ALA A 162 10.11 2.08 16.23
CA ALA A 162 10.49 1.41 17.46
C ALA A 162 11.28 0.13 17.18
N GLU A 163 10.92 -0.54 16.10
CA GLU A 163 11.64 -1.70 15.56
C GLU A 163 11.63 -1.58 14.03
N TRP A 164 12.73 -2.02 13.41
CA TRP A 164 12.90 -2.07 11.97
C TRP A 164 13.86 -3.20 11.66
N GLU A 165 13.48 -4.07 10.73
CA GLU A 165 14.27 -5.24 10.38
C GLU A 165 14.11 -5.55 8.89
N ALA A 166 15.24 -5.77 8.23
CA ALA A 166 15.26 -6.23 6.85
C ALA A 166 15.16 -7.76 6.80
N GLY A 167 14.52 -8.27 5.76
CA GLY A 167 14.40 -9.70 5.56
C GLY A 167 13.95 -10.04 4.15
N MET A 168 13.87 -11.33 3.88
CA MET A 168 13.18 -11.85 2.71
C MET A 168 11.68 -11.89 3.00
N VAL A 169 10.88 -11.44 2.03
CA VAL A 169 9.43 -11.48 2.09
C VAL A 169 8.95 -12.39 0.97
N LYS A 170 8.32 -13.50 1.33
CA LYS A 170 7.63 -14.37 0.39
C LYS A 170 6.18 -13.93 0.29
N ILE A 171 5.71 -13.67 -0.93
CA ILE A 171 4.37 -13.15 -1.19
C ILE A 171 3.63 -14.15 -2.07
N TRP A 172 2.42 -14.51 -1.68
CA TRP A 172 1.54 -15.30 -2.52
C TRP A 172 0.17 -14.63 -2.62
N GLY A 173 -0.34 -14.55 -3.85
CA GLY A 173 -1.69 -14.09 -4.15
C GLY A 173 -2.50 -15.20 -4.78
N ARG A 174 -3.77 -15.30 -4.41
CA ARG A 174 -4.71 -16.27 -4.97
C ARG A 174 -4.88 -16.02 -6.48
N PRO A 175 -4.74 -17.04 -7.34
CA PRO A 175 -4.76 -16.86 -8.80
C PRO A 175 -6.04 -16.21 -9.36
N GLU A 176 -7.18 -16.40 -8.70
CA GLU A 176 -8.45 -15.79 -9.06
C GLU A 176 -8.48 -14.27 -8.83
N ASP A 177 -7.65 -13.76 -7.92
CA ASP A 177 -7.51 -12.34 -7.69
C ASP A 177 -6.65 -11.73 -8.80
N LYS A 178 -7.25 -10.92 -9.67
CA LYS A 178 -6.59 -10.38 -10.88
C LYS A 178 -5.21 -9.78 -10.62
N TRP A 179 -5.03 -9.07 -9.51
CA TRP A 179 -3.77 -8.41 -9.15
C TRP A 179 -2.63 -9.41 -8.86
N SER A 180 -2.93 -10.66 -8.52
CA SER A 180 -1.92 -11.68 -8.20
C SER A 180 -0.96 -11.95 -9.37
N ARG A 181 -1.44 -11.80 -10.61
CA ARG A 181 -0.63 -11.89 -11.84
C ARG A 181 0.49 -10.84 -11.92
N LEU A 182 0.43 -9.77 -11.14
CA LEU A 182 1.51 -8.79 -11.06
C LEU A 182 2.74 -9.34 -10.33
N LEU A 183 2.57 -10.36 -9.50
CA LEU A 183 3.64 -11.02 -8.75
C LEU A 183 4.31 -12.11 -9.59
N PRO A 184 5.65 -12.21 -9.56
CA PRO A 184 6.35 -13.39 -10.07
C PRO A 184 5.86 -14.68 -9.42
N GLU A 185 5.99 -15.79 -10.14
CA GLU A 185 5.79 -17.12 -9.55
C GLU A 185 6.81 -17.32 -8.41
N ASN A 186 6.35 -17.84 -7.27
CA ASN A 186 7.16 -17.97 -6.04
C ASN A 186 7.82 -16.64 -5.62
N CYS A 187 7.08 -15.52 -5.72
CA CYS A 187 7.58 -14.18 -5.39
C CYS A 187 8.24 -14.14 -4.01
N GLU A 188 9.56 -13.97 -3.99
CA GLU A 188 10.36 -13.79 -2.78
C GLU A 188 11.35 -12.65 -3.04
N VAL A 189 11.28 -11.59 -2.23
CA VAL A 189 12.01 -10.34 -2.46
C VAL A 189 12.52 -9.75 -1.14
N PRO A 190 13.61 -8.97 -1.15
CA PRO A 190 13.98 -8.16 0.01
C PRO A 190 12.85 -7.21 0.39
N GLY A 191 12.54 -7.14 1.68
CA GLY A 191 11.52 -6.28 2.24
C GLY A 191 11.83 -5.92 3.69
N VAL A 192 10.85 -5.32 4.36
CA VAL A 192 11.02 -4.83 5.74
C VAL A 192 9.84 -5.22 6.61
N TRP A 193 10.16 -5.57 7.84
CA TRP A 193 9.21 -5.51 8.93
C TRP A 193 9.52 -4.28 9.80
N MET A 194 8.50 -3.59 10.28
CA MET A 194 8.69 -2.42 11.14
C MET A 194 7.53 -2.21 12.11
N ARG A 195 7.87 -1.77 13.32
CA ARG A 195 6.90 -1.25 14.29
C ARG A 195 6.99 0.26 14.36
N ARG A 196 5.98 0.93 13.82
CA ARG A 196 5.91 2.38 13.74
C ARG A 196 5.19 2.97 14.95
N ILE A 197 5.77 3.98 15.58
CA ILE A 197 5.10 4.79 16.62
C ILE A 197 4.96 6.22 16.10
N ARG A 198 3.72 6.73 16.14
CA ARG A 198 3.40 8.10 15.79
C ARG A 198 3.20 8.94 17.04
N THR A 199 4.10 9.86 17.33
CA THR A 199 3.99 10.72 18.52
C THR A 199 3.17 11.96 18.19
N GLY A 200 1.85 11.95 18.48
CA GLY A 200 0.97 13.09 18.81
C GLY A 200 0.89 14.36 17.92
N ALA A 201 1.85 14.63 17.05
CA ALA A 201 1.82 15.71 16.08
C ALA A 201 0.86 15.29 14.97
N ASN A 202 -0.35 15.85 15.02
CA ASN A 202 -1.34 15.82 13.97
C ASN A 202 -0.73 16.32 12.65
N VAL A 203 -0.13 15.41 11.91
CA VAL A 203 0.11 15.58 10.47
C VAL A 203 -0.78 14.59 9.74
N GLY A 204 -2.07 14.54 10.12
CA GLY A 204 -3.07 13.83 9.33
C GLY A 204 -2.84 14.23 7.87
N GLY A 205 -2.49 13.25 7.03
CA GLY A 205 -2.03 13.51 5.68
C GLY A 205 -3.14 14.26 4.94
N GLY A 206 -2.95 15.56 4.73
CA GLY A 206 -3.91 16.36 3.99
C GLY A 206 -4.10 15.72 2.62
N MET A 207 -5.36 15.52 2.22
CA MET A 207 -5.66 15.08 0.87
C MET A 207 -5.65 16.28 -0.06
N ARG A 208 -4.97 16.16 -1.20
CA ARG A 208 -5.01 17.20 -2.24
C ARG A 208 -5.44 16.61 -3.57
N LYS A 209 -6.31 17.34 -4.27
CA LYS A 209 -6.69 17.04 -5.65
C LYS A 209 -5.48 17.22 -6.56
N LEU A 210 -5.23 16.25 -7.43
CA LEU A 210 -4.27 16.37 -8.51
C LEU A 210 -5.04 16.81 -9.77
N GLY A 211 -4.82 18.06 -10.19
CA GLY A 211 -5.33 18.57 -11.46
C GLY A 211 -4.28 18.45 -12.55
N ALA A 212 -4.71 18.24 -13.80
CA ALA A 212 -3.90 18.67 -14.93
C ALA A 212 -3.78 20.19 -14.84
N GLY A 213 -2.56 20.71 -14.90
CA GLY A 213 -2.32 22.15 -15.04
C GLY A 213 -2.89 22.68 -16.35
#